data_AF-A0A8B7E091-F1
#
_entry.id   AF-A0A8B7E091-F1
#
_cell.length_a   1.000
_cell.length_b   1.000
_cell.length_c   1.000
_cell.angle_alpha   90.00
_cell.angle_beta   90.00
_cell.angle_gamma   90.00
#
_symmetry.space_group_name_H-M   'P 1'
#
loop_
_entity.id
_entity.type
_entity.pdbx_description
1 polymer ?
#
loop_
_entity_poly.entity_id
_entity_poly.type
_entity_poly.pdbx_seq_one_letter_code
_entity_poly.pdbx_strand_id
1 'polypeptide(L)'
;MVEFIDGINQDGKITNISIENTQLYSSNDVFCTPPYNISAVAYDKNTVMLSWVRDACVNQTDIWLYVYYKDITSSNSTWEWRGLDSSKQWGLLPDLITSHKYKAYMLTALSIGNGLPSTVFYFETSPFPPERPPPYAYTFSPSSTEIYIEWTDIPEEYQNGPILGYKIKYKIYINSESFQMVEAQFGFNAFTIKNLRPFTLYLVEVYGYNVNGDGPAQYSMCKTVEGVPSIPVPKFVVNDMQSISWWSVSWGPIPSEYVNGILLGYQLVYYLSYQSGVEISGEKTKITLVFDIYTRYYKQRNLLNYAIYSVSVAGFTATGSGPAPEYQARTCKCAELLYANIYIKNPFTSLDADLTPSGFFIKLLQDTVVQSCGSCKGYNSSKLYFTQSKYGDDPVKSSELDLKNAINKDVDLSFPIYGVNGREVAPDSKFSVLVVSPGIAMVVRNENTINQVIKQMVLGVLNVWPVLLISYAIAFIFGIFIWFSDQFSNPSQFSKGSSLRGPMSGFWFTFVTMTTIGYGDLSPRSVLARTFAMVWFLTGLILNGLIIAFIVTKLTVFSSNSEYMLYNTKVAVLDNSFENKLAIISNADVSKDIRYTNISSMLEDLHNKVVDIVYIDVISLLDY
;
A
#
# COMPACT_ATOMS: atom_id res chain seq x y z
N MET A 1 77.07 -45.35 29.68
CA MET A 1 77.30 -44.04 29.03
C MET A 1 76.29 -43.07 29.63
N VAL A 2 76.72 -42.16 30.49
CA VAL A 2 76.14 -40.82 30.69
C VAL A 2 77.33 -39.91 30.93
N GLU A 3 77.42 -38.85 30.14
CA GLU A 3 78.46 -37.80 30.14
C GLU A 3 78.28 -36.77 31.27
N PHE A 4 79.30 -35.89 31.34
CA PHE A 4 79.48 -34.60 32.03
C PHE A 4 80.47 -34.66 33.21
N ILE A 5 81.74 -34.36 32.97
CA ILE A 5 82.42 -33.04 32.79
C ILE A 5 82.63 -32.32 34.13
N ASP A 6 83.92 -32.04 34.36
CA ASP A 6 84.57 -31.50 35.54
C ASP A 6 84.14 -30.10 35.98
N GLY A 7 84.22 -29.88 37.29
CA GLY A 7 84.36 -28.58 37.93
C GLY A 7 85.27 -28.71 39.15
N ILE A 8 86.56 -28.40 38.95
CA ILE A 8 87.61 -28.39 39.98
C ILE A 8 87.33 -27.28 41.01
N ASN A 9 87.50 -27.59 42.31
CA ASN A 9 87.59 -26.59 43.37
C ASN A 9 89.00 -26.56 43.99
N GLN A 10 89.40 -25.39 44.49
CA GLN A 10 90.79 -24.91 44.65
C GLN A 10 91.63 -25.45 45.83
N ASP A 11 91.33 -26.62 46.41
CA ASP A 11 92.01 -27.07 47.64
C ASP A 11 92.84 -28.36 47.54
N GLY A 12 93.26 -28.76 46.34
CA GLY A 12 94.48 -29.58 46.17
C GLY A 12 94.60 -30.83 47.07
N LYS A 13 93.53 -31.60 47.26
CA LYS A 13 93.59 -32.92 47.91
C LYS A 13 93.02 -34.00 47.00
N ILE A 14 93.93 -34.80 46.44
CA ILE A 14 93.62 -36.11 45.90
C ILE A 14 93.52 -37.06 47.09
N THR A 15 92.35 -37.63 47.30
CA THR A 15 92.25 -39.00 47.81
C THR A 15 91.35 -39.78 46.87
N ASN A 16 91.99 -40.36 45.86
CA ASN A 16 91.50 -41.57 45.23
C ASN A 16 91.22 -42.58 46.34
N ILE A 17 89.96 -42.86 46.58
CA ILE A 17 89.56 -44.18 47.07
C ILE A 17 88.61 -44.71 46.02
N SER A 18 89.19 -45.41 45.05
CA SER A 18 88.51 -46.50 44.38
C SER A 18 88.09 -47.49 45.47
N ILE A 19 86.81 -47.46 45.84
CA ILE A 19 86.18 -48.62 46.44
C ILE A 19 85.56 -49.36 45.28
N GLU A 20 86.30 -50.34 44.76
CA GLU A 20 85.70 -51.45 44.03
C GLU A 20 84.46 -51.90 44.79
N ASN A 21 83.41 -52.31 44.08
CA ASN A 21 82.33 -53.10 44.67
C ASN A 21 82.91 -54.45 45.13
N THR A 22 83.71 -54.45 46.20
CA THR A 22 83.78 -55.57 47.12
C THR A 22 82.40 -55.66 47.74
N GLN A 23 81.60 -56.58 47.21
CA GLN A 23 80.48 -57.14 47.94
C GLN A 23 81.01 -57.56 49.32
N LEU A 24 80.66 -56.78 50.32
CA LEU A 24 80.76 -57.17 51.72
C LEU A 24 79.73 -58.29 51.90
N TYR A 25 80.14 -59.53 51.65
CA TYR A 25 79.42 -60.70 52.10
C TYR A 25 79.37 -60.65 53.62
N SER A 26 78.17 -60.38 54.16
CA SER A 26 77.93 -60.58 55.57
C SER A 26 77.79 -62.09 55.80
N SER A 27 78.28 -62.60 56.92
CA SER A 27 78.29 -64.04 57.22
C SER A 27 76.91 -64.67 57.49
N ASN A 28 75.83 -64.05 56.98
CA ASN A 28 74.44 -64.51 57.06
C ASN A 28 73.70 -64.52 55.70
N ASP A 29 74.38 -64.33 54.57
CA ASP A 29 73.74 -64.40 53.25
C ASP A 29 73.59 -65.85 52.77
N VAL A 30 72.36 -66.22 52.43
CA VAL A 30 71.98 -67.59 52.01
C VAL A 30 72.29 -67.83 50.54
N PHE A 31 72.84 -69.00 50.19
CA PHE A 31 73.18 -69.43 48.82
C PHE A 31 71.95 -69.79 47.96
N CYS A 32 71.07 -68.82 47.69
CA CYS A 32 70.07 -68.92 46.64
C CYS A 32 70.34 -67.89 45.55
N THR A 33 70.37 -68.36 44.29
CA THR A 33 70.44 -67.47 43.13
C THR A 33 69.17 -66.61 43.06
N PRO A 34 69.29 -65.30 42.79
CA PRO A 34 68.12 -64.45 42.62
C PRO A 34 67.27 -64.94 41.44
N PRO A 35 65.93 -64.75 41.46
CA PRO A 35 65.08 -64.99 40.30
C PRO A 35 65.60 -64.24 39.07
N TYR A 36 65.63 -64.89 37.91
CA TYR A 36 66.15 -64.36 36.66
C TYR A 36 65.20 -64.62 35.49
N ASN A 37 65.50 -64.05 34.32
CA ASN A 37 64.63 -64.10 33.13
C ASN A 37 63.18 -63.67 33.45
N ILE A 38 63.06 -62.55 34.18
CA ILE A 38 61.77 -62.02 34.63
C ILE A 38 61.09 -61.30 33.47
N SER A 39 59.85 -61.66 33.18
CA SER A 39 58.98 -60.93 32.26
C SER A 39 57.71 -60.47 32.97
N ALA A 40 57.30 -59.25 32.65
CA ALA A 40 56.10 -58.63 33.16
C ALA A 40 55.18 -58.33 31.99
N VAL A 41 53.99 -58.94 31.97
CA VAL A 41 53.00 -58.79 30.91
C VAL A 41 51.71 -58.28 31.55
N ALA A 42 51.09 -57.26 30.97
CA ALA A 42 49.81 -56.78 31.44
C ALA A 42 48.76 -57.90 31.39
N TYR A 43 48.06 -58.11 32.51
CA TYR A 43 47.02 -59.12 32.64
C TYR A 43 45.62 -58.49 32.61
N ASP A 44 45.45 -57.38 33.32
CA ASP A 44 44.26 -56.53 33.34
C ASP A 44 44.67 -55.07 33.63
N LYS A 45 43.72 -54.12 33.65
CA LYS A 45 43.96 -52.67 33.81
C LYS A 45 44.88 -52.32 34.98
N ASN A 46 44.69 -52.97 36.12
CA ASN A 46 45.41 -52.75 37.38
C ASN A 46 46.26 -53.95 37.81
N THR A 47 46.47 -54.92 36.91
CA THR A 47 47.12 -56.19 37.26
C THR A 47 48.15 -56.59 36.21
N VAL A 48 49.36 -56.90 36.67
CA VAL A 48 50.45 -57.39 35.82
C VAL A 48 50.76 -58.83 36.18
N MET A 49 50.85 -59.69 35.17
CA MET A 49 51.35 -61.05 35.32
C MET A 49 52.86 -61.03 35.23
N LEU A 50 53.49 -61.50 36.30
CA LEU A 50 54.93 -61.68 36.40
C LEU A 50 55.25 -63.15 36.17
N SER A 51 56.28 -63.45 35.38
CA SER A 51 56.86 -64.78 35.26
C SER A 51 58.37 -64.71 35.38
N TRP A 52 58.97 -65.72 36.01
CA TRP A 52 60.39 -65.74 36.35
C TRP A 52 60.92 -67.17 36.34
N VAL A 53 62.24 -67.30 36.17
CA VAL A 53 62.94 -68.56 36.35
C VAL A 53 63.72 -68.50 37.66
N ARG A 54 63.73 -69.62 38.39
CA ARG A 54 64.43 -69.75 39.67
C ARG A 54 64.96 -71.17 39.82
N ASP A 55 66.22 -71.28 40.22
CA ASP A 55 66.87 -72.55 40.51
C ASP A 55 66.50 -73.07 41.92
N ALA A 56 66.73 -74.36 42.18
CA ALA A 56 66.41 -74.96 43.47
C ALA A 56 67.39 -74.49 44.56
N CYS A 57 66.86 -73.92 45.65
CA CYS A 57 67.63 -73.63 46.87
C CYS A 57 68.02 -74.94 47.57
N VAL A 58 69.31 -75.13 47.85
CA VAL A 58 69.82 -76.38 48.44
C VAL A 58 69.34 -76.50 49.90
N ASN A 59 68.65 -77.60 50.23
CA ASN A 59 68.28 -78.04 51.58
C ASN A 59 67.35 -77.13 52.41
N GLN A 60 66.41 -76.39 51.80
CA GLN A 60 65.39 -75.63 52.55
C GLN A 60 63.97 -75.81 52.00
N THR A 61 63.00 -76.04 52.89
CA THR A 61 61.58 -76.25 52.54
C THR A 61 60.75 -74.97 52.61
N ASP A 62 61.20 -73.98 53.38
CA ASP A 62 60.43 -72.78 53.67
C ASP A 62 61.00 -71.59 52.88
N ILE A 63 60.53 -71.46 51.64
CA ILE A 63 60.94 -70.40 50.72
C ILE A 63 59.76 -69.44 50.53
N TRP A 64 59.97 -68.16 50.80
CA TRP A 64 59.03 -67.09 50.44
C TRP A 64 59.59 -66.31 49.26
N LEU A 65 58.72 -65.88 48.36
CA LEU A 65 59.10 -65.02 47.24
C LEU A 65 58.39 -63.68 47.40
N TYR A 66 59.16 -62.60 47.34
CA TYR A 66 58.64 -61.24 47.42
C TYR A 66 58.99 -60.47 46.16
N VAL A 67 58.01 -59.73 45.63
CA VAL A 67 58.25 -58.69 44.64
C VAL A 67 58.20 -57.35 45.34
N TYR A 68 59.25 -56.55 45.16
CA TYR A 68 59.29 -55.16 45.57
C TYR A 68 59.08 -54.29 44.34
N TYR A 69 58.14 -53.36 44.40
CA TYR A 69 57.80 -52.48 43.28
C TYR A 69 57.61 -51.04 43.75
N LYS A 70 57.88 -50.10 42.85
CA LYS A 70 57.73 -48.67 43.08
C LYS A 70 57.25 -48.00 41.81
N ASP A 71 56.17 -47.24 41.92
CA ASP A 71 55.67 -46.35 40.86
C ASP A 71 56.74 -45.28 40.58
N ILE A 72 57.19 -45.13 39.34
CA ILE A 72 58.17 -44.10 38.95
C ILE A 72 57.53 -42.92 38.21
N THR A 73 56.26 -43.03 37.88
CA THR A 73 55.42 -41.95 37.34
C THR A 73 55.03 -40.96 38.45
N SER A 74 54.78 -41.44 39.67
CA SER A 74 54.52 -40.61 40.85
C SER A 74 55.81 -40.18 41.56
N SER A 75 56.01 -38.87 41.77
CA SER A 75 57.24 -38.31 42.37
C SER A 75 57.44 -38.66 43.85
N ASN A 76 56.35 -38.91 44.58
CA ASN A 76 56.34 -39.20 46.03
C ASN A 76 56.12 -40.69 46.39
N SER A 77 56.30 -41.61 45.44
CA SER A 77 56.08 -43.04 45.71
C SER A 77 57.18 -43.66 46.58
N THR A 78 56.80 -44.61 47.44
CA THR A 78 57.72 -45.45 48.22
C THR A 78 57.79 -46.86 47.62
N TRP A 79 58.71 -47.69 48.14
CA TRP A 79 58.74 -49.09 47.77
C TRP A 79 57.65 -49.85 48.51
N GLU A 80 56.86 -50.60 47.76
CA GLU A 80 55.88 -51.55 48.27
C GLU A 80 56.37 -52.98 48.00
N TRP A 81 55.80 -53.95 48.71
CA TRP A 81 56.14 -55.36 48.52
C TRP A 81 54.90 -56.24 48.57
N ARG A 82 54.93 -57.34 47.83
CA ARG A 82 53.89 -58.37 47.87
C ARG A 82 54.51 -59.77 47.83
N GLY A 83 53.94 -60.67 48.62
CA GLY A 83 54.29 -62.09 48.60
C GLY A 83 53.70 -62.79 47.37
N LEU A 84 54.51 -63.61 46.72
CA LEU A 84 54.14 -64.46 45.59
C LEU A 84 54.21 -65.93 46.00
N ASP A 85 53.41 -66.77 45.34
CA ASP A 85 53.40 -68.22 45.57
C ASP A 85 54.74 -68.81 45.14
N SER A 86 55.55 -69.23 46.12
CA SER A 86 56.90 -69.74 45.90
C SER A 86 56.94 -71.13 45.24
N SER A 87 55.79 -71.80 45.11
CA SER A 87 55.66 -73.05 44.35
C SER A 87 55.53 -72.85 42.83
N LYS A 88 55.26 -71.62 42.40
CA LYS A 88 55.05 -71.26 40.99
C LYS A 88 56.22 -70.44 40.42
N GLN A 89 56.31 -70.45 39.10
CA GLN A 89 57.21 -69.59 38.31
C GLN A 89 56.47 -68.41 37.66
N TRP A 90 55.26 -68.13 38.14
CA TRP A 90 54.44 -67.00 37.72
C TRP A 90 53.51 -66.57 38.85
N GLY A 91 53.06 -65.31 38.80
CA GLY A 91 52.16 -64.73 39.79
C GLY A 91 51.54 -63.44 39.28
N LEU A 92 50.43 -63.03 39.91
CA LEU A 92 49.74 -61.79 39.59
C LEU A 92 50.11 -60.72 40.61
N LEU A 93 50.39 -59.52 40.11
CA LEU A 93 50.57 -58.31 40.90
C LEU A 93 49.37 -57.38 40.65
N PRO A 94 48.28 -57.52 41.45
CA PRO A 94 47.09 -56.66 41.36
C PRO A 94 47.26 -55.30 42.06
N ASP A 95 46.22 -54.48 42.06
CA ASP A 95 46.13 -53.18 42.75
C ASP A 95 47.16 -52.14 42.30
N LEU A 96 47.63 -52.24 41.06
CA LEU A 96 48.49 -51.25 40.42
C LEU A 96 47.65 -50.11 39.83
N ILE A 97 48.20 -48.91 39.79
CA ILE A 97 47.58 -47.77 39.12
C ILE A 97 47.73 -47.96 37.61
N THR A 98 46.65 -47.78 36.85
CA THR A 98 46.60 -47.91 35.38
C THR A 98 47.42 -46.85 34.67
N SER A 99 48.01 -47.16 33.50
CA SER A 99 48.83 -46.24 32.72
C SER A 99 50.05 -45.64 33.48
N HIS A 100 50.56 -46.36 34.48
CA HIS A 100 51.72 -45.95 35.28
C HIS A 100 52.92 -46.86 34.99
N LYS A 101 54.11 -46.29 35.11
CA LYS A 101 55.37 -47.02 34.95
C LYS A 101 55.89 -47.42 36.32
N TYR A 102 56.30 -48.67 36.45
CA TYR A 102 56.82 -49.24 37.69
C TYR A 102 58.24 -49.73 37.47
N LYS A 103 59.07 -49.58 38.51
CA LYS A 103 60.34 -50.31 38.65
C LYS A 103 60.18 -51.36 39.74
N ALA A 104 60.69 -52.56 39.52
CA ALA A 104 60.54 -53.66 40.46
C ALA A 104 61.77 -54.58 40.47
N TYR A 105 61.93 -55.31 41.57
CA TYR A 105 62.87 -56.42 41.69
C TYR A 105 62.25 -57.52 42.56
N MET A 106 62.71 -58.74 42.40
CA MET A 106 62.26 -59.88 43.19
C MET A 106 63.37 -60.35 44.12
N LEU A 107 63.00 -60.83 45.30
CA LEU A 107 63.92 -61.50 46.21
C LEU A 107 63.26 -62.73 46.81
N THR A 108 64.09 -63.75 47.08
CA THR A 108 63.69 -64.93 47.85
C THR A 108 64.03 -64.70 49.31
N ALA A 109 63.12 -64.97 50.24
CA ALA A 109 63.38 -64.94 51.66
C ALA A 109 63.29 -66.35 52.25
N LEU A 110 64.14 -66.61 53.23
CA LEU A 110 64.31 -67.91 53.88
C LEU A 110 64.30 -67.70 55.40
N SER A 111 64.11 -68.77 56.16
CA SER A 111 64.05 -68.71 57.65
C SER A 111 65.31 -68.12 58.29
N ILE A 112 66.44 -68.17 57.59
CA ILE A 112 67.75 -67.69 58.03
C ILE A 112 68.13 -66.31 57.46
N GLY A 113 67.36 -65.74 56.54
CA GLY A 113 67.65 -64.43 55.95
C GLY A 113 67.08 -64.22 54.54
N ASN A 114 67.29 -63.01 54.01
CA ASN A 114 66.90 -62.66 52.64
C ASN A 114 68.01 -63.04 51.65
N GLY A 115 67.63 -63.62 50.52
CA GLY A 115 68.52 -63.85 49.38
C GLY A 115 68.78 -62.57 48.60
N LEU A 116 69.73 -62.65 47.66
CA LEU A 116 70.10 -61.52 46.81
C LEU A 116 68.89 -61.05 45.96
N PRO A 117 68.74 -59.73 45.72
CA PRO A 117 67.72 -59.21 44.83
C PRO A 117 68.04 -59.52 43.37
N SER A 118 67.00 -59.70 42.55
CA SER A 118 67.10 -59.80 41.10
C SER A 118 67.61 -58.49 40.48
N THR A 119 67.97 -58.55 39.19
CA THR A 119 68.09 -57.33 38.39
C THR A 119 66.77 -56.56 38.41
N VAL A 120 66.84 -55.23 38.49
CA VAL A 120 65.66 -54.36 38.41
C VAL A 120 65.05 -54.48 37.02
N PHE A 121 63.75 -54.69 36.95
CA PHE A 121 62.97 -54.68 35.73
C PHE A 121 61.91 -53.59 35.78
N TYR A 122 61.46 -53.17 34.60
CA TYR A 122 60.45 -52.11 34.43
C TYR A 122 59.24 -52.69 33.73
N PHE A 123 58.06 -52.22 34.12
CA PHE A 123 56.81 -52.57 33.45
C PHE A 123 55.83 -51.41 33.50
N GLU A 124 54.87 -51.42 32.59
CA GLU A 124 53.82 -50.41 32.49
C GLU A 124 52.47 -51.10 32.53
N THR A 125 51.54 -50.55 33.30
CA THR A 125 50.15 -51.03 33.34
C THR A 125 49.41 -50.57 32.08
N SER A 126 48.55 -51.41 31.53
CA SER A 126 47.82 -51.07 30.31
C SER A 126 46.90 -49.88 30.53
N PRO A 127 46.85 -48.93 29.57
CA PRO A 127 45.89 -47.84 29.64
C PRO A 127 44.48 -48.39 29.34
N PHE A 128 43.45 -47.79 29.93
CA PHE A 128 42.06 -48.28 29.93
C PHE A 128 41.11 -47.12 29.59
N PRO A 129 39.87 -47.31 29.11
CA PRO A 129 38.92 -46.21 28.97
C PRO A 129 38.72 -45.44 30.30
N PRO A 130 38.29 -44.17 30.26
CA PRO A 130 38.00 -43.41 31.48
C PRO A 130 36.95 -44.12 32.33
N GLU A 131 37.18 -44.23 33.63
CA GLU A 131 36.33 -45.05 34.53
C GLU A 131 35.16 -44.28 35.12
N ARG A 132 35.23 -42.94 35.11
CA ARG A 132 34.19 -42.06 35.65
C ARG A 132 33.78 -41.00 34.62
N PRO A 133 32.52 -40.54 34.66
CA PRO A 133 32.07 -39.45 33.82
C PRO A 133 32.63 -38.12 34.34
N PRO A 134 32.49 -37.02 33.57
CA PRO A 134 32.65 -35.67 34.10
C PRO A 134 31.86 -35.48 35.40
N PRO A 135 32.49 -35.05 36.52
CA PRO A 135 31.80 -34.92 37.82
C PRO A 135 30.57 -34.02 37.79
N TYR A 136 30.63 -32.95 37.00
CA TYR A 136 29.53 -32.03 36.79
C TYR A 136 29.32 -31.80 35.30
N ALA A 137 28.05 -31.81 34.90
CA ALA A 137 27.58 -31.32 33.61
C ALA A 137 26.34 -30.45 33.84
N TYR A 138 26.37 -29.22 33.34
CA TYR A 138 25.28 -28.27 33.45
C TYR A 138 24.83 -27.83 32.07
N THR A 139 23.52 -27.66 31.90
CA THR A 139 22.92 -27.28 30.62
C THR A 139 21.93 -26.15 30.79
N PHE A 140 21.99 -25.16 29.89
CA PHE A 140 20.96 -24.13 29.76
C PHE A 140 20.68 -23.83 28.29
N SER A 141 19.52 -23.24 28.00
CA SER A 141 19.14 -22.92 26.63
C SER A 141 19.28 -21.42 26.36
N PRO A 142 20.24 -20.99 25.52
CA PRO A 142 20.41 -19.58 25.18
C PRO A 142 19.39 -19.08 24.14
N SER A 143 18.81 -19.97 23.33
CA SER A 143 17.84 -19.64 22.28
C SER A 143 16.85 -20.79 22.05
N SER A 144 15.79 -20.56 21.26
CA SER A 144 14.79 -21.58 20.98
C SER A 144 15.33 -22.79 20.21
N THR A 145 16.50 -22.68 19.57
CA THR A 145 17.09 -23.76 18.77
C THR A 145 18.45 -24.22 19.26
N GLU A 146 18.86 -23.81 20.46
CA GLU A 146 20.19 -24.11 20.99
C GLU A 146 20.15 -24.52 22.48
N ILE A 147 21.07 -25.42 22.83
CA ILE A 147 21.39 -25.79 24.22
C ILE A 147 22.89 -25.65 24.39
N TYR A 148 23.28 -24.88 25.40
CA TYR A 148 24.65 -24.79 25.87
C TYR A 148 24.85 -25.83 26.97
N ILE A 149 25.94 -26.59 26.89
CA ILE A 149 26.38 -27.54 27.89
C ILE A 149 27.81 -27.19 28.33
N GLU A 150 28.05 -27.20 29.64
CA GLU A 150 29.37 -27.09 30.25
C GLU A 150 29.62 -28.25 31.20
N TRP A 151 30.87 -28.70 31.30
CA TRP A 151 31.26 -29.80 32.16
C TRP A 151 32.63 -29.55 32.80
N THR A 152 32.95 -30.33 33.83
CA THR A 152 34.27 -30.32 34.47
C THR A 152 35.15 -31.46 33.96
N ASP A 153 36.47 -31.29 34.01
CA ASP A 153 37.37 -32.37 33.60
C ASP A 153 37.27 -33.61 34.49
N ILE A 154 37.50 -34.79 33.88
CA ILE A 154 37.60 -36.06 34.62
C ILE A 154 38.89 -36.02 35.46
N PRO A 155 38.85 -36.26 36.78
CA PRO A 155 40.05 -36.26 37.61
C PRO A 155 41.11 -37.26 37.09
N GLU A 156 42.39 -36.89 37.12
CA GLU A 156 43.52 -37.67 36.54
C GLU A 156 43.53 -39.15 36.97
N GLU A 157 43.18 -39.40 38.24
CA GLU A 157 43.09 -40.75 38.82
C GLU A 157 42.06 -41.67 38.15
N TYR A 158 41.10 -41.13 37.38
CA TYR A 158 40.07 -41.90 36.66
C TYR A 158 40.18 -41.80 35.13
N GLN A 159 41.15 -41.05 34.61
CA GLN A 159 41.30 -40.87 33.15
C GLN A 159 41.90 -42.12 32.49
N ASN A 160 42.70 -42.91 33.24
CA ASN A 160 43.35 -44.15 32.78
C ASN A 160 44.19 -43.97 31.49
N GLY A 161 44.74 -42.77 31.30
CA GLY A 161 45.44 -42.30 30.10
C GLY A 161 45.01 -40.87 29.73
N PRO A 162 45.72 -40.17 28.83
CA PRO A 162 45.37 -38.80 28.45
C PRO A 162 44.01 -38.73 27.75
N ILE A 163 43.13 -37.85 28.21
CA ILE A 163 41.84 -37.57 27.56
C ILE A 163 42.08 -36.90 26.21
N LEU A 164 41.46 -37.43 25.16
CA LEU A 164 41.56 -36.90 23.79
C LEU A 164 40.44 -35.90 23.47
N GLY A 165 39.35 -35.95 24.21
CA GLY A 165 38.22 -35.03 24.09
C GLY A 165 36.97 -35.57 24.77
N TYR A 166 35.85 -34.92 24.48
CA TYR A 166 34.53 -35.27 25.01
C TYR A 166 33.55 -35.50 23.87
N LYS A 167 32.71 -36.52 24.01
CA LYS A 167 31.59 -36.80 23.11
C LYS A 167 30.30 -36.39 23.81
N ILE A 168 29.49 -35.60 23.13
CA ILE A 168 28.19 -35.14 23.59
C ILE A 168 27.13 -35.82 22.74
N LYS A 169 26.26 -36.60 23.38
CA LYS A 169 25.11 -37.23 22.75
C LYS A 169 23.83 -36.55 23.21
N TYR A 170 22.87 -36.34 22.31
CA TYR A 170 21.60 -35.74 22.67
C TYR A 170 20.42 -36.32 21.89
N LYS A 171 19.24 -36.30 22.50
CA LYS A 171 17.97 -36.68 21.87
C LYS A 171 16.79 -35.99 22.54
N ILE A 172 15.65 -35.95 21.85
CA ILE A 172 14.38 -35.51 22.46
C ILE A 172 13.99 -36.52 23.55
N TYR A 173 13.71 -36.04 24.76
CA TYR A 173 13.50 -36.88 25.94
C TYR A 173 12.36 -37.90 25.80
N ILE A 174 11.25 -37.49 25.18
CA ILE A 174 10.03 -38.31 25.03
C ILE A 174 10.10 -39.21 23.79
N ASN A 175 11.07 -38.99 22.90
CA ASN A 175 11.12 -39.68 21.61
C ASN A 175 11.96 -40.96 21.68
N SER A 176 11.60 -41.96 20.87
CA SER A 176 12.38 -43.20 20.71
C SER A 176 13.50 -43.08 19.67
N GLU A 177 13.76 -41.85 19.18
CA GLU A 177 14.83 -41.56 18.24
C GLU A 177 16.22 -41.90 18.81
N SER A 178 17.12 -42.26 17.91
CA SER A 178 18.53 -42.47 18.22
C SER A 178 19.20 -41.17 18.65
N PHE A 179 20.17 -41.28 19.55
CA PHE A 179 21.03 -40.16 19.93
C PHE A 179 21.77 -39.59 18.72
N GLN A 180 21.79 -38.27 18.60
CA GLN A 180 22.74 -37.54 17.77
C GLN A 180 24.03 -37.33 18.57
N MET A 181 25.18 -37.22 17.90
CA MET A 181 26.48 -37.09 18.55
C MET A 181 27.25 -35.91 17.96
N VAL A 182 27.92 -35.15 18.83
CA VAL A 182 28.92 -34.13 18.48
C VAL A 182 30.17 -34.33 19.36
N GLU A 183 31.31 -33.88 18.87
CA GLU A 183 32.60 -34.02 19.57
C GLU A 183 33.17 -32.65 19.93
N ALA A 184 33.65 -32.53 21.16
CA ALA A 184 34.44 -31.42 21.64
C ALA A 184 35.91 -31.88 21.77
N GLN A 185 36.83 -31.11 21.20
CA GLN A 185 38.25 -31.39 21.30
C GLN A 185 38.75 -31.23 22.73
N PHE A 186 39.87 -31.88 23.07
CA PHE A 186 40.56 -31.68 24.34
C PHE A 186 40.86 -30.20 24.60
N GLY A 187 40.77 -29.78 25.87
CA GLY A 187 40.95 -28.38 26.30
C GLY A 187 39.68 -27.53 26.26
N PHE A 188 38.59 -28.03 25.68
CA PHE A 188 37.27 -27.42 25.77
C PHE A 188 36.41 -28.13 26.82
N ASN A 189 35.77 -27.33 27.67
CA ASN A 189 34.89 -27.77 28.75
C ASN A 189 33.43 -27.34 28.54
N ALA A 190 33.10 -26.87 27.33
CA ALA A 190 31.76 -26.44 26.96
C ALA A 190 31.49 -26.65 25.47
N PHE A 191 30.21 -26.78 25.11
CA PHE A 191 29.74 -26.93 23.74
C PHE A 191 28.33 -26.36 23.56
N THR A 192 28.04 -25.81 22.39
CA THR A 192 26.69 -25.34 22.02
C THR A 192 26.09 -26.24 20.95
N ILE A 193 25.06 -26.99 21.33
CA ILE A 193 24.26 -27.80 20.42
C ILE A 193 23.29 -26.89 19.68
N LYS A 194 23.25 -26.98 18.35
CA LYS A 194 22.44 -26.14 17.46
C LYS A 194 21.38 -26.94 16.70
N ASN A 195 20.48 -26.22 16.02
CA ASN A 195 19.42 -26.79 15.17
C ASN A 195 18.44 -27.70 15.93
N LEU A 196 18.16 -27.35 17.18
CA LEU A 196 17.20 -28.05 18.03
C LEU A 196 15.77 -27.57 17.78
N ARG A 197 14.78 -28.40 18.15
CA ARG A 197 13.37 -28.02 18.10
C ARG A 197 13.05 -27.03 19.23
N PRO A 198 12.34 -25.93 18.94
CA PRO A 198 11.84 -25.01 19.95
C PRO A 198 10.97 -25.65 21.01
N PHE A 199 11.00 -25.09 22.21
CA PHE A 199 10.19 -25.48 23.35
C PHE A 199 10.14 -27.00 23.63
N THR A 200 11.24 -27.70 23.36
CA THR A 200 11.35 -29.16 23.41
C THR A 200 12.34 -29.58 24.49
N LEU A 201 12.00 -30.61 25.26
CA LEU A 201 12.87 -31.16 26.32
C LEU A 201 13.85 -32.16 25.71
N TYR A 202 15.15 -31.91 25.90
CA TYR A 202 16.25 -32.76 25.45
C TYR A 202 16.95 -33.44 26.62
N LEU A 203 17.36 -34.69 26.39
CA LEU A 203 18.34 -35.40 27.20
C LEU A 203 19.70 -35.23 26.54
N VAL A 204 20.67 -34.72 27.29
CA VAL A 204 22.06 -34.50 26.85
C VAL A 204 22.99 -35.33 27.73
N GLU A 205 23.89 -36.06 27.11
CA GLU A 205 24.87 -36.95 27.72
C GLU A 205 26.28 -36.51 27.30
N VAL A 206 27.19 -36.34 28.26
CA VAL A 206 28.60 -36.02 27.99
C VAL A 206 29.52 -37.05 28.61
N TYR A 207 30.51 -37.52 27.85
CA TYR A 207 31.52 -38.47 28.34
C TYR A 207 32.88 -38.20 27.71
N GLY A 208 33.94 -38.44 28.49
CA GLY A 208 35.32 -38.35 27.99
C GLY A 208 35.72 -39.61 27.24
N TYR A 209 36.63 -39.48 26.29
CA TYR A 209 37.24 -40.62 25.61
C TYR A 209 38.77 -40.49 25.55
N ASN A 210 39.45 -41.64 25.55
CA ASN A 210 40.89 -41.73 25.35
C ASN A 210 41.21 -42.74 24.23
N VAL A 211 42.49 -43.04 23.99
CA VAL A 211 42.93 -43.98 22.94
C VAL A 211 42.35 -45.39 23.09
N ASN A 212 41.89 -45.77 24.29
CA ASN A 212 41.39 -47.10 24.60
C ASN A 212 39.85 -47.19 24.52
N GLY A 213 39.14 -46.06 24.45
CA GLY A 213 37.70 -46.04 24.25
C GLY A 213 36.96 -44.94 25.00
N ASP A 214 35.63 -45.10 25.04
CA ASP A 214 34.68 -44.18 25.62
C ASP A 214 34.44 -44.49 27.11
N GLY A 215 34.46 -43.46 27.96
CA GLY A 215 34.07 -43.59 29.38
C GLY A 215 32.55 -43.55 29.59
N PRO A 216 32.08 -43.72 30.84
CA PRO A 216 30.67 -43.56 31.18
C PRO A 216 30.20 -42.11 31.00
N ALA A 217 28.89 -41.92 30.80
CA ALA A 217 28.29 -40.62 30.53
C ALA A 217 27.63 -39.96 31.74
N GLN A 218 27.81 -38.64 31.84
CA GLN A 218 27.03 -37.76 32.71
C GLN A 218 25.81 -37.25 31.94
N TYR A 219 24.62 -37.34 32.52
CA TYR A 219 23.39 -36.85 31.91
C TYR A 219 22.96 -35.49 32.46
N SER A 220 22.30 -34.70 31.61
CA SER A 220 21.60 -33.47 31.96
C SER A 220 20.36 -33.30 31.08
N MET A 221 19.31 -32.69 31.63
CA MET A 221 18.07 -32.41 30.90
C MET A 221 17.90 -30.90 30.74
N CYS A 222 17.60 -30.46 29.52
CA CYS A 222 17.39 -29.05 29.22
C CYS A 222 16.23 -28.87 28.25
N LYS A 223 15.34 -27.92 28.54
CA LYS A 223 14.27 -27.54 27.63
C LYS A 223 14.71 -26.30 26.85
N THR A 224 14.56 -26.33 25.53
CA THR A 224 14.81 -25.15 24.70
C THR A 224 13.80 -24.04 25.02
N VAL A 225 14.21 -22.78 24.86
CA VAL A 225 13.33 -21.63 25.06
C VAL A 225 12.17 -21.66 24.05
N GLU A 226 11.06 -20.97 24.38
CA GLU A 226 9.98 -20.72 23.42
C GLU A 226 10.49 -19.99 22.18
N GLY A 227 9.84 -20.24 21.05
CA GLY A 227 9.99 -19.48 19.82
C GLY A 227 8.65 -18.96 19.34
N VAL A 228 8.68 -18.21 18.24
CA VAL A 228 7.46 -17.75 17.57
C VAL A 228 6.82 -18.89 16.77
N PRO A 229 5.50 -18.86 16.54
CA PRO A 229 4.85 -19.82 15.66
C PRO A 229 5.49 -19.80 14.28
N SER A 230 5.75 -20.98 13.72
CA SER A 230 6.50 -21.13 12.45
C SER A 230 5.64 -21.04 11.20
N ILE A 231 4.32 -21.17 11.34
CA ILE A 231 3.36 -21.10 10.22
C ILE A 231 2.35 -19.97 10.44
N PRO A 232 1.77 -19.41 9.36
CA PRO A 232 0.67 -18.46 9.48
C PRO A 232 -0.61 -19.17 9.94
N VAL A 233 -1.62 -18.39 10.32
CA VAL A 233 -2.92 -18.95 10.70
C VAL A 233 -3.53 -19.76 9.53
N PRO A 234 -3.92 -21.04 9.74
CA PRO A 234 -4.46 -21.86 8.67
C PRO A 234 -5.89 -21.42 8.31
N LYS A 235 -6.35 -21.79 7.10
CA LYS A 235 -7.74 -21.53 6.64
C LYS A 235 -8.17 -20.05 6.80
N PHE A 236 -7.25 -19.12 6.53
CA PHE A 236 -7.57 -17.70 6.58
C PHE A 236 -8.52 -17.32 5.44
N VAL A 237 -9.67 -16.74 5.78
CA VAL A 237 -10.70 -16.31 4.83
C VAL A 237 -11.04 -14.86 5.10
N VAL A 238 -11.04 -14.04 4.06
CA VAL A 238 -11.52 -12.66 4.09
C VAL A 238 -12.87 -12.60 3.40
N ASN A 239 -13.91 -12.29 4.18
CA ASN A 239 -15.24 -11.97 3.67
C ASN A 239 -15.29 -10.47 3.37
N ASP A 240 -14.77 -10.11 2.20
CA ASP A 240 -14.78 -8.77 1.64
C ASP A 240 -16.01 -8.53 0.73
N MET A 241 -16.22 -7.26 0.37
CA MET A 241 -17.28 -6.83 -0.55
C MET A 241 -18.69 -7.31 -0.17
N GLN A 242 -18.96 -7.47 1.13
CA GLN A 242 -20.29 -7.79 1.65
C GLN A 242 -21.10 -6.53 1.98
N SER A 243 -20.41 -5.40 2.20
CA SER A 243 -21.01 -4.13 2.59
C SER A 243 -20.08 -2.97 2.27
N ILE A 244 -20.61 -1.76 2.38
CA ILE A 244 -19.88 -0.50 2.25
C ILE A 244 -19.02 -0.15 3.46
N SER A 245 -19.30 -0.71 4.64
CA SER A 245 -18.73 -0.23 5.91
C SER A 245 -18.15 -1.33 6.80
N TRP A 246 -18.11 -2.57 6.31
CA TRP A 246 -17.56 -3.67 7.07
C TRP A 246 -16.96 -4.76 6.17
N TRP A 247 -15.95 -5.43 6.70
CA TRP A 247 -15.46 -6.73 6.24
C TRP A 247 -15.35 -7.65 7.46
N SER A 248 -15.22 -8.96 7.23
CA SER A 248 -14.92 -9.89 8.31
C SER A 248 -13.86 -10.89 7.90
N VAL A 249 -13.17 -11.44 8.88
CA VAL A 249 -12.13 -12.45 8.68
C VAL A 249 -12.39 -13.64 9.57
N SER A 250 -11.99 -14.81 9.13
CA SER A 250 -11.97 -16.04 9.93
C SER A 250 -10.70 -16.82 9.70
N TRP A 251 -10.23 -17.53 10.72
CA TRP A 251 -9.03 -18.36 10.64
C TRP A 251 -9.18 -19.63 11.47
N GLY A 252 -8.32 -20.61 11.22
CA GLY A 252 -8.24 -21.88 11.95
C GLY A 252 -7.21 -21.86 13.09
N PRO A 253 -7.23 -22.86 13.99
CA PRO A 253 -6.24 -23.01 15.06
C PRO A 253 -4.86 -23.41 14.50
N ILE A 254 -3.79 -22.83 15.03
CA ILE A 254 -2.41 -23.27 14.74
C ILE A 254 -2.16 -24.62 15.45
N PRO A 255 -1.75 -25.69 14.75
CA PRO A 255 -1.41 -26.96 15.38
C PRO A 255 -0.23 -26.81 16.35
N SER A 256 -0.26 -27.54 17.46
CA SER A 256 0.71 -27.41 18.57
C SER A 256 2.16 -27.62 18.15
N GLU A 257 2.39 -28.46 17.14
CA GLU A 257 3.73 -28.76 16.60
C GLU A 257 4.41 -27.55 15.93
N TYR A 258 3.62 -26.56 15.48
CA TYR A 258 4.13 -25.36 14.81
C TYR A 258 4.13 -24.12 15.71
N VAL A 259 3.53 -24.19 16.91
CA VAL A 259 3.47 -23.05 17.85
C VAL A 259 4.86 -22.72 18.39
N ASN A 260 5.73 -23.73 18.54
CA ASN A 260 7.09 -23.57 19.09
C ASN A 260 7.12 -22.97 20.51
N GLY A 261 6.05 -23.12 21.30
CA GLY A 261 5.91 -22.47 22.60
C GLY A 261 4.50 -22.62 23.16
N ILE A 262 4.10 -21.69 24.03
CA ILE A 262 2.71 -21.57 24.53
C ILE A 262 2.01 -20.49 23.70
N LEU A 263 1.01 -20.88 22.92
CA LEU A 263 0.21 -19.93 22.16
C LEU A 263 -0.59 -19.05 23.13
N LEU A 264 -0.37 -17.74 23.09
CA LEU A 264 -1.05 -16.77 23.96
C LEU A 264 -2.30 -16.18 23.32
N GLY A 265 -2.35 -16.14 21.99
CA GLY A 265 -3.49 -15.59 21.26
C GLY A 265 -3.20 -15.31 19.80
N TYR A 266 -4.04 -14.48 19.20
CA TYR A 266 -3.91 -14.01 17.82
C TYR A 266 -3.85 -12.49 17.79
N GLN A 267 -2.94 -11.95 16.99
CA GLN A 267 -2.81 -10.54 16.72
C GLN A 267 -3.30 -10.28 15.29
N LEU A 268 -4.33 -9.45 15.14
CA LEU A 268 -4.83 -8.96 13.87
C LEU A 268 -4.33 -7.53 13.67
N VAL A 269 -3.72 -7.26 12.52
CA VAL A 269 -3.29 -5.93 12.13
C VAL A 269 -3.96 -5.55 10.82
N TYR A 270 -4.57 -4.37 10.77
CA TYR A 270 -5.11 -3.84 9.52
C TYR A 270 -4.88 -2.34 9.37
N TYR A 271 -4.85 -1.87 8.13
CA TYR A 271 -4.68 -0.45 7.79
C TYR A 271 -5.28 -0.12 6.43
N LEU A 272 -5.64 1.14 6.22
CA LEU A 272 -6.16 1.65 4.95
C LEU A 272 -5.02 1.69 3.91
N SER A 273 -5.23 1.07 2.76
CA SER A 273 -4.24 1.00 1.68
C SER A 273 -4.64 1.82 0.46
N TYR A 274 -5.92 1.78 0.06
CA TYR A 274 -6.47 2.58 -1.02
C TYR A 274 -7.79 3.20 -0.58
N GLN A 275 -8.04 4.44 -1.01
CA GLN A 275 -9.31 5.13 -0.83
C GLN A 275 -9.74 5.75 -2.15
N SER A 276 -10.97 5.50 -2.57
CA SER A 276 -11.54 6.07 -3.79
C SER A 276 -10.72 5.83 -5.05
N GLY A 277 -10.01 4.69 -5.12
CA GLY A 277 -9.12 4.33 -6.23
C GLY A 277 -7.72 4.95 -6.18
N VAL A 278 -7.40 5.75 -5.15
CA VAL A 278 -6.08 6.35 -4.95
C VAL A 278 -5.34 5.60 -3.84
N GLU A 279 -4.08 5.28 -4.07
CA GLU A 279 -3.23 4.67 -3.04
C GLU A 279 -2.88 5.71 -1.96
N ILE A 280 -3.01 5.32 -0.69
CA ILE A 280 -2.60 6.17 0.43
C ILE A 280 -1.07 6.15 0.52
N SER A 281 -0.45 7.28 0.15
CA SER A 281 0.98 7.50 0.28
C SER A 281 1.37 7.92 1.71
N GLY A 282 2.59 7.58 2.14
CA GLY A 282 3.13 7.94 3.46
C GLY A 282 2.95 6.86 4.54
N GLU A 283 3.07 7.27 5.80
CA GLU A 283 2.97 6.38 6.96
C GLU A 283 1.52 5.91 7.17
N LYS A 284 1.30 4.60 7.03
CA LYS A 284 -0.02 3.99 7.15
C LYS A 284 -0.36 3.74 8.61
N THR A 285 -1.48 4.27 9.09
CA THR A 285 -1.96 4.06 10.46
C THR A 285 -2.40 2.62 10.66
N LYS A 286 -1.57 1.82 11.35
CA LYS A 286 -1.85 0.41 11.66
C LYS A 286 -2.69 0.29 12.92
N ILE A 287 -3.80 -0.44 12.81
CA ILE A 287 -4.65 -0.79 13.93
C ILE A 287 -4.35 -2.24 14.30
N THR A 288 -3.92 -2.45 15.54
CA THR A 288 -3.57 -3.76 16.09
C THR A 288 -4.62 -4.18 17.10
N LEU A 289 -5.20 -5.36 16.91
CA LEU A 289 -6.15 -5.99 17.81
C LEU A 289 -5.57 -7.31 18.29
N VAL A 290 -5.74 -7.60 19.58
CA VAL A 290 -5.26 -8.83 20.21
C VAL A 290 -6.46 -9.63 20.70
N PHE A 291 -6.46 -10.91 20.37
CA PHE A 291 -7.51 -11.85 20.71
C PHE A 291 -6.95 -13.04 21.50
N ASP A 292 -7.82 -13.65 22.31
CA ASP A 292 -7.50 -14.89 23.03
C ASP A 292 -7.31 -16.10 22.09
N ILE A 293 -6.90 -17.23 22.68
CA ILE A 293 -6.63 -18.46 21.96
C ILE A 293 -7.86 -19.17 21.40
N TYR A 294 -9.09 -18.75 21.67
CA TYR A 294 -10.34 -19.37 21.21
C TYR A 294 -11.04 -18.55 20.13
N THR A 295 -10.80 -17.25 20.07
CA THR A 295 -11.34 -16.37 19.03
C THR A 295 -10.80 -16.73 17.64
N ARG A 296 -11.70 -16.95 16.68
CA ARG A 296 -11.40 -17.38 15.29
C ARG A 296 -12.10 -16.57 14.21
N TYR A 297 -12.85 -15.55 14.62
CA TYR A 297 -13.65 -14.72 13.74
C TYR A 297 -13.64 -13.28 14.25
N TYR A 298 -13.52 -12.33 13.33
CA TYR A 298 -13.64 -10.91 13.64
C TYR A 298 -14.35 -10.15 12.54
N LYS A 299 -15.24 -9.22 12.92
CA LYS A 299 -15.99 -8.36 12.00
C LYS A 299 -15.69 -6.90 12.30
N GLN A 300 -14.91 -6.26 11.43
CA GLN A 300 -14.60 -4.85 11.52
C GLN A 300 -15.76 -4.02 10.95
N ARG A 301 -16.23 -3.01 11.68
CA ARG A 301 -17.31 -2.09 11.27
C ARG A 301 -16.79 -0.66 11.13
N ASN A 302 -17.66 0.25 10.67
CA ASN A 302 -17.39 1.68 10.53
C ASN A 302 -16.19 2.00 9.63
N LEU A 303 -16.08 1.25 8.53
CA LEU A 303 -15.07 1.45 7.51
C LEU A 303 -15.55 2.43 6.44
N LEU A 304 -14.59 2.98 5.71
CA LEU A 304 -14.85 3.80 4.54
C LEU A 304 -15.35 2.92 3.39
N ASN A 305 -16.30 3.45 2.61
CA ASN A 305 -16.74 2.82 1.37
C ASN A 305 -15.71 3.05 0.26
N TYR A 306 -15.79 2.23 -0.79
CA TYR A 306 -14.84 2.24 -1.90
C TYR A 306 -13.36 2.26 -1.45
N ALA A 307 -13.04 1.44 -0.44
CA ALA A 307 -11.73 1.40 0.16
C ALA A 307 -11.15 -0.02 0.16
N ILE A 308 -9.83 -0.10 0.14
CA ILE A 308 -9.08 -1.36 0.27
C ILE A 308 -8.25 -1.28 1.54
N TYR A 309 -8.42 -2.26 2.42
CA TYR A 309 -7.65 -2.42 3.64
C TYR A 309 -6.68 -3.59 3.48
N SER A 310 -5.43 -3.43 3.92
CA SER A 310 -4.54 -4.58 4.13
C SER A 310 -4.82 -5.15 5.51
N VAL A 311 -4.99 -6.45 5.62
CA VAL A 311 -5.26 -7.19 6.86
C VAL A 311 -4.32 -8.38 6.97
N SER A 312 -3.77 -8.59 8.16
CA SER A 312 -2.92 -9.72 8.49
C SER A 312 -3.28 -10.25 9.88
N VAL A 313 -3.13 -11.56 10.07
CA VAL A 313 -3.34 -12.21 11.37
C VAL A 313 -2.19 -13.18 11.62
N ALA A 314 -1.60 -13.09 12.81
CA ALA A 314 -0.59 -14.03 13.28
C ALA A 314 -0.91 -14.53 14.68
N GLY A 315 -0.56 -15.79 14.95
CA GLY A 315 -0.48 -16.28 16.33
C GLY A 315 0.79 -15.74 17.00
N PHE A 316 0.75 -15.57 18.32
CA PHE A 316 1.92 -15.10 19.08
C PHE A 316 2.15 -15.92 20.36
N THR A 317 3.41 -16.05 20.74
CA THR A 317 3.89 -16.62 22.02
C THR A 317 4.51 -15.52 22.86
N ALA A 318 5.06 -15.85 24.03
CA ALA A 318 5.78 -14.89 24.87
C ALA A 318 7.00 -14.25 24.16
N THR A 319 7.53 -14.91 23.12
CA THR A 319 8.67 -14.40 22.34
C THR A 319 8.27 -13.44 21.21
N GLY A 320 7.01 -13.45 20.77
CA GLY A 320 6.52 -12.59 19.70
C GLY A 320 5.56 -13.26 18.73
N SER A 321 5.26 -12.55 17.65
CA SER A 321 4.29 -12.96 16.62
C SER A 321 4.95 -13.76 15.50
N GLY A 322 4.27 -14.83 15.07
CA GLY A 322 4.68 -15.64 13.93
C GLY A 322 4.46 -14.92 12.59
N PRO A 323 4.64 -15.61 11.45
CA PRO A 323 4.47 -15.02 10.14
C PRO A 323 3.02 -14.58 9.89
N ALA A 324 2.86 -13.33 9.44
CA ALA A 324 1.57 -12.67 9.22
C ALA A 324 1.42 -12.25 7.74
N PRO A 325 0.96 -13.14 6.85
CA PRO A 325 0.69 -12.79 5.45
C PRO A 325 -0.38 -11.69 5.37
N GLU A 326 -0.16 -10.73 4.46
CA GLU A 326 -1.10 -9.65 4.20
C GLU A 326 -2.12 -10.03 3.12
N TYR A 327 -3.38 -9.74 3.38
CA TYR A 327 -4.51 -9.95 2.48
C TYR A 327 -5.27 -8.65 2.29
N GLN A 328 -5.98 -8.52 1.16
CA GLN A 328 -6.79 -7.35 0.88
C GLN A 328 -8.25 -7.58 1.28
N ALA A 329 -8.80 -6.66 2.07
CA ALA A 329 -10.20 -6.58 2.42
C ALA A 329 -10.82 -5.31 1.82
N ARG A 330 -11.75 -5.48 0.89
CA ARG A 330 -12.40 -4.39 0.15
C ARG A 330 -13.81 -4.11 0.66
N THR A 331 -14.19 -2.84 0.69
CA THR A 331 -15.57 -2.40 0.91
C THR A 331 -16.24 -2.07 -0.42
N CYS A 332 -17.56 -2.24 -0.48
CA CYS A 332 -18.33 -1.92 -1.69
C CYS A 332 -18.39 -0.40 -1.93
N LYS A 333 -18.56 -0.01 -3.19
CA LYS A 333 -18.56 1.40 -3.61
C LYS A 333 -19.77 2.18 -3.09
N CYS A 334 -20.95 1.63 -3.33
CA CYS A 334 -22.24 2.25 -2.99
C CYS A 334 -23.06 1.29 -2.15
N ALA A 335 -24.06 1.78 -1.41
CA ALA A 335 -24.99 0.94 -0.66
C ALA A 335 -25.84 0.05 -1.58
N GLU A 336 -26.46 -1.00 -1.04
CA GLU A 336 -27.43 -1.82 -1.78
C GLU A 336 -28.60 -0.98 -2.28
N LEU A 337 -29.12 -0.13 -1.41
CA LEU A 337 -30.24 0.76 -1.67
C LEU A 337 -29.74 2.20 -1.57
N LEU A 338 -29.92 2.96 -2.65
CA LEU A 338 -29.74 4.41 -2.68
C LEU A 338 -31.12 5.06 -2.79
N TYR A 339 -31.37 6.07 -1.98
CA TYR A 339 -32.63 6.79 -1.95
C TYR A 339 -32.53 8.07 -2.77
N ALA A 340 -33.51 8.32 -3.62
CA ALA A 340 -33.60 9.55 -4.40
C ALA A 340 -34.90 10.30 -4.16
N ASN A 341 -34.81 11.63 -4.19
CA ASN A 341 -35.96 12.52 -4.24
C ASN A 341 -36.00 13.26 -5.57
N ILE A 342 -37.21 13.65 -5.95
CA ILE A 342 -37.50 14.17 -7.28
C ILE A 342 -38.54 15.27 -7.22
N TYR A 343 -38.47 16.28 -8.10
CA TYR A 343 -39.63 17.11 -8.40
C TYR A 343 -40.05 16.90 -9.84
N ILE A 344 -41.35 16.95 -10.10
CA ILE A 344 -41.91 16.65 -11.42
C ILE A 344 -41.68 17.85 -12.34
N LYS A 345 -40.82 17.65 -13.34
CA LYS A 345 -40.57 18.56 -14.46
C LYS A 345 -40.76 17.81 -15.77
N ASN A 346 -41.92 17.98 -16.38
CA ASN A 346 -42.17 17.45 -17.73
C ASN A 346 -41.27 18.16 -18.75
N PRO A 347 -40.64 17.43 -19.69
CA PRO A 347 -40.76 15.99 -19.95
C PRO A 347 -39.70 15.10 -19.27
N PHE A 348 -38.78 15.68 -18.51
CA PHE A 348 -37.63 14.97 -17.92
C PHE A 348 -38.02 13.94 -16.87
N THR A 349 -39.03 14.31 -16.08
CA THR A 349 -39.49 13.58 -14.92
C THR A 349 -40.99 13.70 -14.87
N SER A 350 -41.66 12.56 -14.96
CA SER A 350 -43.11 12.41 -14.99
C SER A 350 -43.55 11.46 -13.88
N LEU A 351 -44.85 11.35 -13.68
CA LEU A 351 -45.45 10.29 -12.87
C LEU A 351 -46.17 9.33 -13.81
N ASP A 352 -45.93 8.03 -13.65
CA ASP A 352 -46.74 7.01 -14.32
C ASP A 352 -48.14 6.94 -13.70
N ALA A 353 -49.02 6.14 -14.32
CA ALA A 353 -50.40 5.93 -13.86
C ALA A 353 -50.50 5.47 -12.38
N ASP A 354 -49.46 4.78 -11.89
CA ASP A 354 -49.36 4.29 -10.52
C ASP A 354 -48.72 5.31 -9.55
N LEU A 355 -48.58 6.58 -9.95
CA LEU A 355 -47.93 7.66 -9.17
C LEU A 355 -46.46 7.38 -8.84
N THR A 356 -45.80 6.50 -9.59
CA THR A 356 -44.35 6.28 -9.48
C THR A 356 -43.59 7.23 -10.37
N PRO A 357 -42.49 7.83 -9.90
CA PRO A 357 -41.61 8.62 -10.74
C PRO A 357 -41.16 7.82 -11.97
N SER A 358 -41.40 8.38 -13.15
CA SER A 358 -41.00 7.85 -14.45
C SER A 358 -40.33 8.90 -15.33
N GLY A 359 -39.86 8.49 -16.51
CA GLY A 359 -39.18 9.37 -17.46
C GLY A 359 -37.77 8.89 -17.82
N PHE A 360 -37.24 9.44 -18.92
CA PHE A 360 -35.93 9.04 -19.46
C PHE A 360 -34.78 9.26 -18.47
N PHE A 361 -34.81 10.36 -17.71
CA PHE A 361 -33.77 10.68 -16.73
C PHE A 361 -33.69 9.67 -15.59
N ILE A 362 -34.83 9.12 -15.17
CA ILE A 362 -34.88 8.12 -14.09
C ILE A 362 -34.18 6.85 -14.51
N LYS A 363 -34.48 6.36 -15.73
CA LYS A 363 -33.83 5.18 -16.29
C LYS A 363 -32.33 5.41 -16.49
N LEU A 364 -31.94 6.57 -17.02
CA LEU A 364 -30.54 6.95 -17.17
C LEU A 364 -29.80 6.95 -15.83
N LEU A 365 -30.42 7.47 -14.76
CA LEU A 365 -29.83 7.47 -13.43
C LEU A 365 -29.72 6.07 -12.83
N GLN A 366 -30.73 5.22 -13.00
CA GLN A 366 -30.66 3.81 -12.59
C GLN A 366 -29.49 3.09 -13.26
N ASP A 367 -29.33 3.25 -14.57
CA ASP A 367 -28.21 2.65 -15.33
C ASP A 367 -26.86 3.23 -14.88
N THR A 368 -26.80 4.55 -14.65
CA THR A 368 -25.59 5.24 -14.17
C THR A 368 -25.16 4.75 -12.79
N VAL A 369 -26.11 4.53 -11.88
CA VAL A 369 -25.86 3.97 -10.55
C VAL A 369 -25.30 2.56 -10.68
N VAL A 370 -25.91 1.69 -11.47
CA VAL A 370 -25.44 0.30 -11.65
C VAL A 370 -24.02 0.28 -12.22
N GLN A 371 -23.73 1.09 -13.23
CA GLN A 371 -22.39 1.16 -13.83
C GLN A 371 -21.33 1.75 -12.88
N SER A 372 -21.66 2.84 -12.18
CA SER A 372 -20.70 3.54 -11.31
C SER A 372 -20.38 2.74 -10.04
N CYS A 373 -21.41 2.15 -9.43
CA CYS A 373 -21.30 1.37 -8.20
C CYS A 373 -20.71 -0.03 -8.45
N GLY A 374 -20.89 -0.58 -9.65
CA GLY A 374 -20.40 -1.91 -10.01
C GLY A 374 -21.04 -3.01 -9.17
N SER A 375 -20.34 -4.15 -9.07
CA SER A 375 -20.86 -5.32 -8.35
C SER A 375 -20.29 -5.46 -6.94
N CYS A 376 -21.17 -5.80 -5.99
CA CYS A 376 -20.85 -6.10 -4.60
C CYS A 376 -21.24 -7.55 -4.30
N LYS A 377 -20.39 -8.34 -3.64
CA LYS A 377 -20.67 -9.77 -3.34
C LYS A 377 -21.90 -9.96 -2.45
N GLY A 378 -22.26 -8.96 -1.63
CA GLY A 378 -23.41 -9.05 -0.72
C GLY A 378 -24.79 -8.96 -1.40
N TYR A 379 -24.93 -8.16 -2.46
CA TYR A 379 -26.22 -7.84 -3.09
C TYR A 379 -26.19 -7.70 -4.62
N ASN A 380 -25.09 -8.10 -5.26
CA ASN A 380 -24.82 -8.05 -6.70
C ASN A 380 -24.79 -6.66 -7.35
N SER A 381 -25.80 -5.81 -7.17
CA SER A 381 -25.91 -4.48 -7.79
C SER A 381 -26.65 -3.49 -6.90
N SER A 382 -26.18 -2.24 -6.84
CA SER A 382 -26.89 -1.15 -6.17
C SER A 382 -28.17 -0.76 -6.92
N LYS A 383 -29.24 -0.48 -6.19
CA LYS A 383 -30.55 -0.09 -6.73
C LYS A 383 -30.91 1.31 -6.27
N LEU A 384 -31.51 2.08 -7.17
CA LEU A 384 -32.00 3.43 -6.90
C LEU A 384 -33.51 3.39 -6.63
N TYR A 385 -33.91 3.88 -5.46
CA TYR A 385 -35.29 3.87 -4.98
C TYR A 385 -35.94 5.24 -5.05
N PHE A 386 -37.18 5.25 -5.53
CA PHE A 386 -38.03 6.42 -5.78
C PHE A 386 -39.38 6.36 -5.08
N THR A 387 -39.57 5.39 -4.18
CA THR A 387 -40.85 5.15 -3.52
C THR A 387 -40.96 5.84 -2.17
N GLN A 388 -39.83 6.02 -1.47
CA GLN A 388 -39.74 6.65 -0.15
C GLN A 388 -38.33 7.18 0.10
N SER A 389 -38.19 8.15 1.00
CA SER A 389 -36.89 8.51 1.60
C SER A 389 -36.39 7.39 2.52
N LYS A 390 -35.13 7.50 2.98
CA LYS A 390 -34.56 6.55 3.95
C LYS A 390 -35.37 6.41 5.24
N TYR A 391 -36.13 7.44 5.63
CA TYR A 391 -36.98 7.44 6.83
C TYR A 391 -38.49 7.44 6.52
N GLY A 392 -38.88 7.27 5.25
CA GLY A 392 -40.28 7.09 4.85
C GLY A 392 -41.00 8.33 4.34
N ASP A 393 -40.31 9.44 4.10
CA ASP A 393 -40.92 10.64 3.52
C ASP A 393 -41.24 10.46 2.04
N ASP A 394 -42.21 11.24 1.55
CA ASP A 394 -42.54 11.31 0.14
C ASP A 394 -41.31 11.78 -0.67
N PRO A 395 -40.80 10.98 -1.62
CA PRO A 395 -39.66 11.37 -2.44
C PRO A 395 -40.03 12.43 -3.47
N VAL A 396 -41.32 12.61 -3.79
CA VAL A 396 -41.78 13.61 -4.76
C VAL A 396 -41.98 14.95 -4.07
N LYS A 397 -41.38 16.00 -4.63
CA LYS A 397 -41.41 17.38 -4.13
C LYS A 397 -42.20 18.27 -5.09
N SER A 398 -42.89 19.27 -4.54
CA SER A 398 -43.75 20.19 -5.27
C SER A 398 -42.99 21.21 -6.12
N SER A 399 -41.75 21.54 -5.77
CA SER A 399 -40.94 22.52 -6.48
C SER A 399 -39.44 22.22 -6.40
N GLU A 400 -38.63 22.86 -7.26
CA GLU A 400 -37.16 22.79 -7.17
C GLU A 400 -36.65 23.32 -5.82
N LEU A 401 -37.32 24.34 -5.25
CA LEU A 401 -36.96 24.89 -3.94
C LEU A 401 -37.19 23.86 -2.83
N ASP A 402 -38.33 23.18 -2.85
CA ASP A 402 -38.64 22.12 -1.89
C ASP A 402 -37.68 20.93 -2.04
N LEU A 403 -37.29 20.61 -3.28
CA LEU A 403 -36.27 19.60 -3.55
C LEU A 403 -34.92 19.98 -2.95
N LYS A 404 -34.47 21.22 -3.15
CA LYS A 404 -33.21 21.75 -2.58
C LYS A 404 -33.23 21.76 -1.05
N ASN A 405 -34.36 22.14 -0.45
CA ASN A 405 -34.55 22.11 1.00
C ASN A 405 -34.57 20.68 1.57
N ALA A 406 -34.96 19.71 0.74
CA ALA A 406 -34.97 18.29 1.08
C ALA A 406 -33.65 17.56 0.80
N ILE A 407 -32.58 18.26 0.39
CA ILE A 407 -31.24 17.67 0.30
C ILE A 407 -30.68 17.57 1.73
N ASN A 408 -30.78 16.38 2.30
CA ASN A 408 -30.34 16.08 3.65
C ASN A 408 -29.77 14.64 3.71
N LYS A 409 -29.54 14.11 4.92
CA LYS A 409 -28.98 12.75 5.13
C LYS A 409 -29.97 11.61 4.86
N ASP A 410 -31.20 11.93 4.47
CA ASP A 410 -32.31 11.00 4.27
C ASP A 410 -32.40 10.56 2.80
N VAL A 411 -31.66 11.24 1.93
CA VAL A 411 -31.65 11.03 0.48
C VAL A 411 -30.21 11.05 -0.02
N ASP A 412 -29.84 10.09 -0.86
CA ASP A 412 -28.51 9.98 -1.44
C ASP A 412 -28.36 10.78 -2.74
N LEU A 413 -29.45 10.92 -3.52
CA LEU A 413 -29.46 11.62 -4.81
C LEU A 413 -30.70 12.53 -4.95
N SER A 414 -30.49 13.77 -5.40
CA SER A 414 -31.57 14.74 -5.64
C SER A 414 -31.52 15.28 -7.06
N PHE A 415 -32.59 15.13 -7.82
CA PHE A 415 -32.68 15.57 -9.22
C PHE A 415 -34.13 15.84 -9.65
N PRO A 416 -34.39 16.53 -10.77
CA PRO A 416 -33.45 17.30 -11.55
C PRO A 416 -33.09 18.58 -10.77
N ILE A 417 -31.83 19.00 -10.79
CA ILE A 417 -31.43 20.27 -10.19
C ILE A 417 -30.52 20.98 -11.18
N TYR A 418 -30.68 22.30 -11.31
CA TYR A 418 -29.72 23.12 -12.05
C TYR A 418 -28.57 23.54 -11.12
N GLY A 419 -27.35 23.39 -11.61
CA GLY A 419 -26.14 23.68 -10.86
C GLY A 419 -24.90 23.75 -11.73
N VAL A 420 -23.77 24.04 -11.09
CA VAL A 420 -22.44 24.04 -11.72
C VAL A 420 -21.66 22.87 -11.16
N ASN A 421 -21.01 22.10 -12.03
CA ASN A 421 -20.29 20.89 -11.62
C ASN A 421 -19.33 21.17 -10.46
N GLY A 422 -19.41 20.35 -9.41
CA GLY A 422 -18.56 20.45 -8.22
C GLY A 422 -18.93 21.55 -7.23
N ARG A 423 -19.91 22.42 -7.52
CA ARG A 423 -20.41 23.38 -6.53
C ARG A 423 -21.34 22.71 -5.53
N GLU A 424 -21.24 23.17 -4.29
CA GLU A 424 -22.15 22.78 -3.21
C GLU A 424 -23.51 23.44 -3.42
N VAL A 425 -24.59 22.64 -3.35
CA VAL A 425 -25.98 23.11 -3.52
C VAL A 425 -26.68 23.20 -2.17
N ALA A 426 -26.37 22.26 -1.28
CA ALA A 426 -26.79 22.19 0.11
C ALA A 426 -25.61 21.68 0.98
N PRO A 427 -25.64 21.86 2.31
CA PRO A 427 -24.57 21.42 3.19
C PRO A 427 -24.18 19.95 2.97
N ASP A 428 -22.89 19.67 2.86
CA ASP A 428 -22.33 18.32 2.65
C ASP A 428 -22.76 17.65 1.32
N SER A 429 -23.22 18.43 0.33
CA SER A 429 -23.60 17.92 -1.00
C SER A 429 -22.72 18.48 -2.10
N LYS A 430 -22.63 17.78 -3.23
CA LYS A 430 -21.96 18.28 -4.44
C LYS A 430 -22.84 18.07 -5.65
N PHE A 431 -22.93 19.09 -6.49
CA PHE A 431 -23.59 18.96 -7.78
C PHE A 431 -22.71 18.19 -8.77
N SER A 432 -23.28 17.18 -9.42
CA SER A 432 -22.65 16.47 -10.53
C SER A 432 -23.49 16.66 -11.79
N VAL A 433 -22.84 17.08 -12.88
CA VAL A 433 -23.53 17.30 -14.16
C VAL A 433 -23.76 15.95 -14.84
N LEU A 434 -25.02 15.59 -15.04
CA LEU A 434 -25.42 14.44 -15.87
C LEU A 434 -25.67 14.85 -17.33
N VAL A 435 -26.35 15.99 -17.54
CA VAL A 435 -26.73 16.51 -18.85
C VAL A 435 -26.48 18.03 -18.88
N VAL A 436 -25.94 18.53 -19.99
CA VAL A 436 -25.72 19.96 -20.24
C VAL A 436 -26.87 20.48 -21.11
N SER A 437 -27.59 21.51 -20.67
CA SER A 437 -28.61 22.18 -21.50
C SER A 437 -27.95 23.07 -22.56
N PRO A 438 -28.44 23.09 -23.81
CA PRO A 438 -27.97 23.99 -24.87
C PRO A 438 -28.33 25.46 -24.62
N GLY A 439 -29.17 25.76 -23.64
CA GLY A 439 -29.55 27.12 -23.25
C GLY A 439 -31.07 27.33 -23.20
N ILE A 440 -31.48 28.60 -23.20
CA ILE A 440 -32.88 29.00 -23.20
C ILE A 440 -33.23 29.52 -24.60
N ALA A 441 -34.31 28.99 -25.15
CA ALA A 441 -34.92 29.49 -26.36
C ALA A 441 -35.88 30.64 -26.04
N MET A 442 -35.78 31.70 -26.84
CA MET A 442 -36.73 32.79 -26.87
C MET A 442 -37.73 32.54 -27.98
N VAL A 443 -38.99 32.31 -27.61
CA VAL A 443 -40.08 32.16 -28.58
C VAL A 443 -40.81 33.49 -28.69
N VAL A 444 -40.79 34.06 -29.90
CA VAL A 444 -41.48 35.30 -30.24
C VAL A 444 -42.53 35.03 -31.32
N ARG A 445 -43.64 35.78 -31.29
CA ARG A 445 -44.59 35.72 -32.40
C ARG A 445 -43.97 36.34 -33.64
N ASN A 446 -43.93 35.59 -34.74
CA ASN A 446 -43.60 36.14 -36.04
C ASN A 446 -44.80 36.93 -36.61
N GLU A 447 -44.84 38.24 -36.40
CA GLU A 447 -45.85 39.13 -36.98
C GLU A 447 -45.55 39.56 -38.43
N ASN A 448 -44.32 39.35 -38.91
CA ASN A 448 -43.87 39.83 -40.21
C ASN A 448 -44.30 38.88 -41.33
N THR A 449 -45.56 39.00 -41.76
CA THR A 449 -45.97 38.47 -43.06
C THR A 449 -45.26 39.26 -44.16
N ILE A 450 -44.72 38.57 -45.16
CA ILE A 450 -44.00 39.14 -46.33
C ILE A 450 -44.76 40.35 -46.93
N ASN A 451 -46.10 40.30 -46.94
CA ASN A 451 -46.96 41.37 -47.43
C ASN A 451 -46.87 42.67 -46.62
N GLN A 452 -46.66 42.62 -45.30
CA GLN A 452 -46.50 43.81 -44.46
C GLN A 452 -45.14 44.47 -44.69
N VAL A 453 -44.07 43.67 -44.82
CA VAL A 453 -42.72 44.17 -45.13
C VAL A 453 -42.71 44.88 -46.48
N ILE A 454 -43.29 44.27 -47.53
CA ILE A 454 -43.40 44.88 -48.85
C ILE A 454 -44.22 46.17 -48.80
N LYS A 455 -45.37 46.16 -48.12
CA LYS A 455 -46.23 47.35 -47.98
C LYS A 455 -45.51 48.51 -47.28
N GLN A 456 -44.76 48.22 -46.20
CA GLN A 456 -44.02 49.25 -45.48
C GLN A 456 -42.79 49.75 -46.25
N MET A 457 -42.10 48.89 -47.01
CA MET A 457 -41.03 49.31 -47.92
C MET A 457 -41.54 50.27 -49.01
N VAL A 458 -42.66 49.93 -49.66
CA VAL A 458 -43.27 50.79 -50.69
C VAL A 458 -43.72 52.13 -50.10
N LEU A 459 -44.40 52.12 -48.95
CA LEU A 459 -44.79 53.34 -48.24
C LEU A 459 -43.56 54.18 -47.81
N GLY A 460 -42.47 53.52 -47.39
CA GLY A 460 -41.21 54.17 -47.04
C GLY A 460 -40.58 54.95 -48.20
N VAL A 461 -40.59 54.38 -49.41
CA VAL A 461 -40.13 55.06 -50.63
C VAL A 461 -41.07 56.18 -51.05
N LEU A 462 -42.40 55.96 -50.99
CA LEU A 462 -43.38 57.00 -51.36
C LEU A 462 -43.34 58.20 -50.40
N ASN A 463 -42.95 58.01 -49.14
CA ASN A 463 -42.79 59.07 -48.15
C ASN A 463 -41.62 60.05 -48.43
N VAL A 464 -40.84 59.86 -49.50
CA VAL A 464 -39.80 60.81 -49.94
C VAL A 464 -40.40 62.03 -50.67
N TRP A 465 -41.70 62.02 -50.95
CA TRP A 465 -42.40 63.10 -51.65
C TRP A 465 -42.19 64.53 -51.10
N PRO A 466 -42.05 64.80 -49.78
CA PRO A 466 -41.83 66.16 -49.29
C PRO A 466 -40.47 66.71 -49.72
N VAL A 467 -39.42 65.86 -49.73
CA VAL A 467 -38.08 66.23 -50.18
C VAL A 467 -38.08 66.53 -51.68
N LEU A 468 -38.79 65.71 -52.46
CA LEU A 468 -38.99 65.96 -53.89
C LEU A 468 -39.72 67.28 -54.13
N LEU A 469 -40.80 67.55 -53.40
CA LEU A 469 -41.56 68.80 -53.52
C LEU A 469 -40.71 70.02 -53.20
N ILE A 470 -39.94 69.98 -52.11
CA ILE A 470 -39.01 71.06 -51.74
C ILE A 470 -37.97 71.25 -52.84
N SER A 471 -37.37 70.16 -53.35
CA SER A 471 -36.35 70.25 -54.40
C SER A 471 -36.91 70.88 -55.69
N TYR A 472 -38.14 70.55 -56.08
CA TYR A 472 -38.80 71.13 -57.25
C TYR A 472 -39.23 72.59 -57.03
N ALA A 473 -39.66 72.94 -55.83
CA ALA A 473 -39.95 74.34 -55.48
C ALA A 473 -38.69 75.21 -55.58
N ILE A 474 -37.55 74.73 -55.05
CA ILE A 474 -36.27 75.43 -55.16
C ILE A 474 -35.82 75.51 -56.64
N ALA A 475 -35.94 74.41 -57.38
CA ALA A 475 -35.62 74.39 -58.82
C ALA A 475 -36.46 75.41 -59.60
N PHE A 476 -37.74 75.57 -59.26
CA PHE A 476 -38.62 76.55 -59.88
C PHE A 476 -38.20 77.98 -59.58
N ILE A 477 -37.84 78.28 -58.33
CA ILE A 477 -37.32 79.60 -57.92
C ILE A 477 -36.03 79.93 -58.66
N PHE A 478 -35.06 79.01 -58.70
CA PHE A 478 -33.83 79.20 -59.47
C PHE A 478 -34.10 79.31 -60.97
N GLY A 479 -35.10 78.58 -61.48
CA GLY A 479 -35.53 78.65 -62.86
C GLY A 479 -36.04 80.05 -63.24
N ILE A 480 -36.81 80.68 -62.35
CA ILE A 480 -37.24 82.08 -62.51
C ILE A 480 -36.04 83.03 -62.53
N PHE A 481 -35.06 82.86 -61.63
CA PHE A 481 -33.86 83.71 -61.61
C PHE A 481 -33.02 83.57 -62.89
N ILE A 482 -32.84 82.35 -63.38
CA ILE A 482 -32.11 82.08 -64.64
C ILE A 482 -32.87 82.67 -65.83
N TRP A 483 -34.18 82.45 -65.90
CA TRP A 483 -35.00 83.04 -66.94
C TRP A 483 -34.94 84.58 -66.91
N PHE A 484 -35.13 85.19 -65.73
CA PHE A 484 -35.11 86.65 -65.60
C PHE A 484 -33.76 87.26 -65.98
N SER A 485 -32.66 86.57 -65.64
CA SER A 485 -31.30 87.02 -65.94
C SER A 485 -30.85 86.78 -67.38
N ASP A 486 -31.47 85.83 -68.11
CA ASP A 486 -31.08 85.50 -69.49
C ASP A 486 -32.10 85.95 -70.56
N GLN A 487 -33.34 86.32 -70.20
CA GLN A 487 -34.39 86.67 -71.17
C GLN A 487 -34.00 87.81 -72.14
N PHE A 488 -33.17 88.76 -71.70
CA PHE A 488 -32.73 89.87 -72.57
C PHE A 488 -31.56 89.46 -73.47
N SER A 489 -30.65 88.62 -72.99
CA SER A 489 -29.44 88.18 -73.69
C SER A 489 -29.66 86.95 -74.58
N ASN A 490 -30.68 86.13 -74.30
CA ASN A 490 -30.96 84.87 -74.99
C ASN A 490 -32.47 84.66 -75.24
N PRO A 491 -33.13 85.55 -76.01
CA PRO A 491 -34.58 85.50 -76.21
C PRO A 491 -35.07 84.27 -76.99
N SER A 492 -34.17 83.60 -77.73
CA SER A 492 -34.50 82.39 -78.51
C SER A 492 -34.76 81.17 -77.64
N GLN A 493 -34.07 81.06 -76.50
CA GLN A 493 -34.18 79.92 -75.57
C GLN A 493 -35.00 80.29 -74.32
N PHE A 494 -34.86 81.53 -73.84
CA PHE A 494 -35.60 82.07 -72.69
C PHE A 494 -36.51 83.21 -73.19
N SER A 495 -37.79 82.90 -73.41
CA SER A 495 -38.74 83.85 -74.03
C SER A 495 -38.92 85.13 -73.21
N LYS A 496 -38.97 86.30 -73.87
CA LYS A 496 -39.21 87.61 -73.25
C LYS A 496 -40.67 87.81 -72.85
N GLY A 497 -40.91 88.47 -71.70
CA GLY A 497 -42.23 88.93 -71.25
C GLY A 497 -42.99 87.99 -70.31
N SER A 498 -44.19 88.38 -69.86
CA SER A 498 -45.00 87.69 -68.84
C SER A 498 -45.64 86.35 -69.28
N SER A 499 -45.11 85.73 -70.34
CA SER A 499 -45.59 84.41 -70.77
C SER A 499 -45.03 83.34 -69.84
N LEU A 500 -45.91 82.46 -69.34
CA LEU A 500 -45.58 81.32 -68.47
C LEU A 500 -44.50 80.39 -69.08
N ARG A 501 -44.32 80.46 -70.41
CA ARG A 501 -43.32 79.70 -71.18
C ARG A 501 -41.88 80.01 -70.76
N GLY A 502 -41.58 81.24 -70.34
CA GLY A 502 -40.23 81.67 -69.94
C GLY A 502 -39.78 81.08 -68.60
N PRO A 503 -40.52 81.33 -67.50
CA PRO A 503 -40.26 80.68 -66.22
C PRO A 503 -40.23 79.15 -66.31
N MET A 504 -41.11 78.55 -67.13
CA MET A 504 -41.12 77.09 -67.32
C MET A 504 -39.90 76.57 -68.08
N SER A 505 -39.34 77.32 -69.04
CA SER A 505 -38.07 76.92 -69.67
C SER A 505 -36.90 77.08 -68.70
N GLY A 506 -36.93 78.10 -67.83
CA GLY A 506 -36.02 78.23 -66.69
C GLY A 506 -36.09 77.04 -65.73
N PHE A 507 -37.31 76.63 -65.34
CA PHE A 507 -37.53 75.46 -64.48
C PHE A 507 -37.09 74.15 -65.14
N TRP A 508 -37.37 73.97 -66.44
CA TRP A 508 -36.91 72.81 -67.19
C TRP A 508 -35.38 72.72 -67.19
N PHE A 509 -34.70 73.84 -67.45
CA PHE A 509 -33.24 73.91 -67.37
C PHE A 509 -32.73 73.53 -65.98
N THR A 510 -33.33 74.10 -64.91
CA THR A 510 -32.90 73.78 -63.54
C THR A 510 -33.19 72.33 -63.15
N PHE A 511 -34.33 71.76 -63.53
CA PHE A 511 -34.67 70.37 -63.28
C PHE A 511 -33.71 69.39 -63.97
N VAL A 512 -33.48 69.55 -65.27
CA VAL A 512 -32.55 68.71 -66.07
C VAL A 512 -31.11 68.85 -65.57
N THR A 513 -30.76 70.04 -65.10
CA THR A 513 -29.45 70.31 -64.52
C THR A 513 -29.28 69.66 -63.14
N MET A 514 -30.28 69.76 -62.26
CA MET A 514 -30.26 69.14 -60.91
C MET A 514 -30.18 67.62 -60.98
N THR A 515 -30.88 67.03 -61.94
CA THR A 515 -30.84 65.58 -62.20
C THR A 515 -29.54 65.14 -62.89
N THR A 516 -28.61 66.06 -63.18
CA THR A 516 -27.33 65.82 -63.86
C THR A 516 -27.43 65.28 -65.29
N ILE A 517 -28.65 65.23 -65.86
CA ILE A 517 -28.88 64.69 -67.22
C ILE A 517 -28.35 65.66 -68.27
N GLY A 518 -28.59 66.96 -68.11
CA GLY A 518 -27.99 68.00 -68.95
C GLY A 518 -28.16 67.81 -70.46
N TYR A 519 -29.40 67.75 -70.97
CA TYR A 519 -29.67 67.54 -72.40
C TYR A 519 -29.01 68.55 -73.35
N GLY A 520 -28.58 69.72 -72.84
CA GLY A 520 -27.88 70.75 -73.62
C GLY A 520 -28.77 71.54 -74.57
N ASP A 521 -30.09 71.36 -74.47
CA ASP A 521 -31.13 72.04 -75.22
C ASP A 521 -31.28 73.52 -74.83
N LEU A 522 -31.04 73.84 -73.55
CA LEU A 522 -31.02 75.19 -73.01
C LEU A 522 -29.66 75.52 -72.41
N SER A 523 -29.13 76.71 -72.72
CA SER A 523 -27.81 77.14 -72.26
C SER A 523 -27.80 78.63 -71.89
N PRO A 524 -27.50 79.00 -70.62
CA PRO A 524 -27.40 80.40 -70.20
C PRO A 524 -26.30 81.16 -70.93
N ARG A 525 -26.62 82.33 -71.52
CA ARG A 525 -25.64 83.16 -72.25
C ARG A 525 -25.14 84.35 -71.45
N SER A 526 -25.99 85.00 -70.66
CA SER A 526 -25.61 86.17 -69.87
C SER A 526 -24.65 85.78 -68.74
N VAL A 527 -23.73 86.69 -68.39
CA VAL A 527 -22.77 86.46 -67.30
C VAL A 527 -23.50 86.16 -65.99
N LEU A 528 -24.60 86.88 -65.74
CA LEU A 528 -25.41 86.78 -64.54
C LEU A 528 -26.23 85.47 -64.49
N ALA A 529 -26.70 84.98 -65.63
CA ALA A 529 -27.36 83.68 -65.70
C ALA A 529 -26.36 82.52 -65.55
N ARG A 530 -25.13 82.67 -66.04
CA ARG A 530 -24.06 81.67 -65.85
C ARG A 530 -23.62 81.54 -64.39
N THR A 531 -23.51 82.66 -63.65
CA THR A 531 -23.19 82.59 -62.22
C THR A 531 -24.31 81.92 -61.43
N PHE A 532 -25.59 82.23 -61.71
CA PHE A 532 -26.71 81.51 -61.10
C PHE A 532 -26.74 80.03 -61.48
N ALA A 533 -26.42 79.68 -62.73
CA ALA A 533 -26.33 78.29 -63.15
C ALA A 533 -25.22 77.54 -62.40
N MET A 534 -24.03 78.14 -62.21
CA MET A 534 -22.94 77.53 -61.42
C MET A 534 -23.36 77.24 -59.97
N VAL A 535 -24.04 78.18 -59.32
CA VAL A 535 -24.58 77.97 -57.96
C VAL A 535 -25.61 76.84 -57.98
N TRP A 536 -26.51 76.85 -58.96
CA TRP A 536 -27.54 75.83 -59.11
C TRP A 536 -26.98 74.43 -59.38
N PHE A 537 -25.91 74.29 -60.18
CA PHE A 537 -25.23 73.00 -60.39
C PHE A 537 -24.77 72.40 -59.06
N LEU A 538 -24.12 73.19 -58.20
CA LEU A 538 -23.65 72.73 -56.89
C LEU A 538 -24.81 72.40 -55.94
N THR A 539 -25.81 73.27 -55.87
CA THR A 539 -27.00 73.02 -55.03
C THR A 539 -27.79 71.80 -55.52
N GLY A 540 -27.93 71.62 -56.82
CA GLY A 540 -28.64 70.51 -57.43
C GLY A 540 -27.99 69.16 -57.15
N LEU A 541 -26.65 69.08 -57.20
CA LEU A 541 -25.90 67.89 -56.79
C LEU A 541 -26.16 67.51 -55.33
N ILE A 542 -26.18 68.49 -54.42
CA ILE A 542 -26.49 68.26 -53.00
C ILE A 542 -27.93 67.77 -52.82
N LEU A 543 -28.90 68.41 -53.48
CA LEU A 543 -30.31 68.04 -53.39
C LEU A 543 -30.55 66.62 -53.91
N ASN A 544 -29.95 66.25 -55.05
CA ASN A 544 -30.07 64.90 -55.59
C ASN A 544 -29.43 63.85 -54.67
N GLY A 545 -28.26 64.16 -54.11
CA GLY A 545 -27.59 63.30 -53.12
C GLY A 545 -28.44 63.07 -51.86
N LEU A 546 -29.11 64.12 -51.35
CA LEU A 546 -30.03 64.01 -50.22
C LEU A 546 -31.22 63.10 -50.54
N ILE A 547 -31.84 63.24 -51.71
CA ILE A 547 -32.96 62.38 -52.12
C ILE A 547 -32.55 60.90 -52.11
N ILE A 548 -31.40 60.58 -52.71
CA ILE A 548 -30.87 59.20 -52.75
C ILE A 548 -30.56 58.71 -51.32
N ALA A 549 -29.90 59.51 -50.49
CA ALA A 549 -29.56 59.15 -49.12
C ALA A 549 -30.80 58.87 -48.25
N PHE A 550 -31.88 59.65 -48.43
CA PHE A 550 -33.15 59.42 -47.74
C PHE A 550 -33.81 58.10 -48.16
N ILE A 551 -33.81 57.78 -49.45
CA ILE A 551 -34.33 56.49 -49.96
C ILE A 551 -33.55 55.33 -49.36
N VAL A 552 -32.22 55.38 -49.42
CA VAL A 552 -31.35 54.31 -48.89
C VAL A 552 -31.56 54.12 -47.40
N THR A 553 -31.58 55.20 -46.62
CA THR A 553 -31.78 55.13 -45.16
C THR A 553 -33.12 54.49 -44.81
N LYS A 554 -34.20 54.82 -45.53
CA LYS A 554 -35.50 54.20 -45.31
C LYS A 554 -35.52 52.71 -45.65
N LEU A 555 -34.77 52.26 -46.66
CA LEU A 555 -34.68 50.84 -47.01
C LEU A 555 -33.82 50.05 -46.02
N THR A 556 -32.72 50.62 -45.51
CA THR A 556 -31.80 49.93 -44.61
C THR A 556 -32.42 49.58 -43.25
N VAL A 557 -33.26 50.46 -42.69
CA VAL A 557 -33.92 50.24 -41.39
C VAL A 557 -34.83 49.00 -41.39
N PHE A 558 -35.38 48.62 -42.54
CA PHE A 558 -36.24 47.43 -42.64
C PHE A 558 -35.48 46.11 -42.83
N SER A 559 -34.17 46.17 -43.08
CA SER A 559 -33.33 44.99 -43.27
C SER A 559 -32.59 44.57 -41.99
N SER A 560 -32.61 45.36 -40.92
CA SER A 560 -32.01 44.94 -39.65
C SER A 560 -32.98 44.05 -38.89
N ASN A 561 -32.55 42.83 -38.55
CA ASN A 561 -33.24 42.01 -37.56
C ASN A 561 -33.37 42.84 -36.28
N SER A 562 -34.59 42.99 -35.77
CA SER A 562 -34.84 43.69 -34.52
C SER A 562 -34.11 42.95 -33.39
N GLU A 563 -33.07 43.56 -32.84
CA GLU A 563 -32.62 43.20 -31.50
C GLU A 563 -33.77 43.53 -30.54
N TYR A 564 -34.45 42.50 -30.04
CA TYR A 564 -35.54 42.69 -29.08
C TYR A 564 -34.95 43.24 -27.78
N MET A 565 -35.28 44.48 -27.46
CA MET A 565 -34.90 45.10 -26.19
C MET A 565 -35.70 44.43 -25.08
N LEU A 566 -35.05 43.70 -24.18
CA LEU A 566 -35.71 42.90 -23.13
C LEU A 566 -36.34 43.73 -22.01
N TYR A 567 -35.97 45.01 -21.91
CA TYR A 567 -36.43 45.89 -20.85
C TYR A 567 -37.93 46.17 -20.95
N ASN A 568 -38.70 45.90 -19.89
CA ASN A 568 -40.17 46.03 -19.81
C ASN A 568 -40.97 45.18 -20.83
N THR A 569 -40.37 44.14 -21.41
CA THR A 569 -41.13 43.18 -22.24
C THR A 569 -41.89 42.21 -21.35
N LYS A 570 -43.15 41.89 -21.67
CA LYS A 570 -43.92 40.92 -20.90
C LYS A 570 -43.46 39.51 -21.27
N VAL A 571 -42.85 38.83 -20.30
CA VAL A 571 -42.29 37.48 -20.52
C VAL A 571 -43.08 36.44 -19.74
N ALA A 572 -43.55 35.42 -20.45
CA ALA A 572 -44.04 34.19 -19.85
C ALA A 572 -42.86 33.25 -19.57
N VAL A 573 -42.79 32.79 -18.32
CA VAL A 573 -41.81 31.84 -17.80
C VAL A 573 -42.53 30.86 -16.88
N LEU A 574 -42.05 29.62 -16.82
CA LEU A 574 -42.53 28.65 -15.85
C LEU A 574 -42.22 29.13 -14.42
N ASP A 575 -43.17 28.97 -13.50
CA ASP A 575 -42.97 29.40 -12.11
C ASP A 575 -41.78 28.68 -11.46
N ASN A 576 -41.01 29.40 -10.64
CA ASN A 576 -39.79 28.92 -9.96
C ASN A 576 -38.72 28.24 -10.83
N SER A 577 -38.72 28.48 -12.14
CA SER A 577 -37.76 27.89 -13.09
C SER A 577 -36.44 28.67 -13.21
N PHE A 578 -35.44 28.10 -13.89
CA PHE A 578 -34.19 28.80 -14.19
C PHE A 578 -34.43 29.97 -15.16
N GLU A 579 -35.34 29.78 -16.11
CA GLU A 579 -35.82 30.73 -17.10
C GLU A 579 -36.43 31.97 -16.42
N ASN A 580 -37.19 31.76 -15.34
CA ASN A 580 -37.75 32.85 -14.53
C ASN A 580 -36.65 33.71 -13.89
N LYS A 581 -35.62 33.08 -13.28
CA LYS A 581 -34.47 33.80 -12.72
C LYS A 581 -33.74 34.61 -13.80
N LEU A 582 -33.52 34.02 -14.98
CA LEU A 582 -32.87 34.71 -16.08
C LEU A 582 -33.70 35.89 -16.59
N ALA A 583 -35.02 35.75 -16.71
CA ALA A 583 -35.92 36.81 -17.13
C ALA A 583 -35.88 38.01 -16.16
N ILE A 584 -35.89 37.73 -14.85
CA ILE A 584 -35.77 38.78 -13.81
C ILE A 584 -34.42 39.49 -13.89
N ILE A 585 -33.31 38.73 -14.02
CA ILE A 585 -31.95 39.30 -14.14
C ILE A 585 -31.83 40.17 -15.41
N SER A 586 -32.58 39.83 -16.45
CA SER A 586 -32.62 40.58 -17.72
C SER A 586 -33.56 41.79 -17.69
N ASN A 587 -34.13 42.17 -16.53
CA ASN A 587 -35.12 43.25 -16.36
C ASN A 587 -36.37 43.11 -17.23
N ALA A 588 -36.79 41.88 -17.50
CA ALA A 588 -38.05 41.62 -18.19
C ALA A 588 -39.24 41.73 -17.22
N ASP A 589 -40.42 42.12 -17.72
CA ASP A 589 -41.66 42.17 -16.93
C ASP A 589 -42.27 40.76 -16.87
N VAL A 590 -41.83 39.98 -15.89
CA VAL A 590 -42.44 38.69 -15.58
C VAL A 590 -43.74 38.96 -14.82
N SER A 591 -44.87 38.66 -15.45
CA SER A 591 -46.19 38.88 -14.86
C SER A 591 -46.30 38.18 -13.51
N LYS A 592 -46.40 38.96 -12.42
CA LYS A 592 -46.52 38.43 -11.06
C LYS A 592 -47.88 37.80 -10.77
N ASP A 593 -48.87 38.13 -11.59
CA ASP A 593 -50.26 37.75 -11.39
C ASP A 593 -50.61 36.40 -12.06
N ILE A 594 -49.83 35.96 -13.05
CA ILE A 594 -50.05 34.73 -13.81
C ILE A 594 -48.88 33.77 -13.56
N ARG A 595 -49.17 32.64 -12.90
CA ARG A 595 -48.19 31.57 -12.66
C ARG A 595 -48.38 30.45 -13.67
N TYR A 596 -47.43 30.32 -14.58
CA TYR A 596 -47.44 29.26 -15.58
C TYR A 596 -46.87 27.96 -15.03
N THR A 597 -47.64 26.88 -15.13
CA THR A 597 -47.23 25.52 -14.72
C THR A 597 -46.94 24.60 -15.90
N ASN A 598 -47.38 24.95 -17.10
CA ASN A 598 -47.15 24.18 -18.32
C ASN A 598 -46.77 25.10 -19.50
N ILE A 599 -46.01 24.55 -20.45
CA ILE A 599 -45.55 25.29 -21.64
C ILE A 599 -46.72 25.66 -22.55
N SER A 600 -47.74 24.82 -22.63
CA SER A 600 -48.90 25.04 -23.50
C SER A 600 -49.65 26.32 -23.15
N SER A 601 -49.88 26.62 -21.86
CA SER A 601 -50.54 27.88 -21.46
C SER A 601 -49.69 29.11 -21.80
N MET A 602 -48.35 29.00 -21.67
CA MET A 602 -47.44 30.08 -22.04
C MET A 602 -47.50 30.37 -23.55
N LEU A 603 -47.53 29.33 -24.38
CA LEU A 603 -47.64 29.46 -25.83
C LEU A 603 -49.02 29.97 -26.27
N GLU A 604 -50.08 29.58 -25.56
CA GLU A 604 -51.44 30.09 -25.77
C GLU A 604 -51.53 31.59 -25.44
N ASP A 605 -50.95 32.03 -24.32
CA ASP A 605 -50.91 33.44 -23.94
C ASP A 605 -50.02 34.28 -24.86
N LEU A 606 -48.96 33.69 -25.43
CA LEU A 606 -48.16 34.30 -26.51
C LEU A 606 -48.98 34.47 -27.79
N HIS A 607 -49.78 33.47 -28.13
CA HIS A 607 -50.70 33.53 -29.26
C HIS A 607 -51.76 34.63 -29.05
N ASN A 608 -52.34 34.68 -27.85
CA ASN A 608 -53.41 35.59 -27.46
C ASN A 608 -52.97 37.03 -27.14
N LYS A 609 -51.69 37.39 -27.33
CA LYS A 609 -51.14 38.74 -27.03
C LYS A 609 -51.17 39.13 -25.56
N VAL A 610 -51.23 38.17 -24.65
CA VAL A 610 -51.14 38.42 -23.21
C VAL A 610 -49.68 38.70 -22.82
N VAL A 611 -48.76 37.95 -23.44
CA VAL A 611 -47.31 38.10 -23.29
C VAL A 611 -46.64 38.34 -24.65
N ASP A 612 -45.49 39.01 -24.62
CA ASP A 612 -44.74 39.36 -25.82
C ASP A 612 -43.71 38.28 -26.19
N ILE A 613 -43.16 37.62 -25.17
CA ILE A 613 -42.06 36.64 -25.29
C ILE A 613 -42.32 35.46 -24.36
N VAL A 614 -41.93 34.27 -24.79
CA VAL A 614 -41.91 33.06 -23.98
C VAL A 614 -40.47 32.54 -23.87
N TYR A 615 -40.01 32.29 -22.64
CA TYR A 615 -38.72 31.64 -22.38
C TYR A 615 -38.90 30.18 -22.00
N ILE A 616 -38.24 29.29 -22.75
CA ILE A 616 -38.31 27.84 -22.55
C ILE A 616 -36.90 27.26 -22.67
N ASP A 617 -36.50 26.35 -21.78
CA ASP A 617 -35.28 25.54 -21.95
C ASP A 617 -35.32 24.80 -23.30
N VAL A 618 -34.26 24.92 -24.10
CA VAL A 618 -34.20 24.33 -25.46
C VAL A 618 -34.50 22.84 -25.45
N ILE A 619 -34.12 22.11 -24.40
CA ILE A 619 -34.43 20.69 -24.31
C ILE A 619 -35.94 20.45 -24.11
N SER A 620 -36.63 21.33 -23.39
CA SER A 620 -38.08 21.23 -23.18
C SER A 620 -38.89 21.54 -24.46
N LEU A 621 -38.27 22.18 -25.45
CA LEU A 621 -38.85 22.39 -26.78
C LEU A 621 -38.74 21.16 -27.69
N LEU A 622 -37.89 20.17 -27.40
CA LEU A 622 -37.73 19.01 -28.30
C LEU A 622 -39.02 18.18 -28.43
N ASP A 623 -39.93 18.31 -27.49
CA ASP A 623 -41.22 17.62 -27.47
C ASP A 623 -42.37 18.42 -28.14
N TYR A 624 -42.10 19.64 -28.62
CA TYR A 624 -43.06 20.56 -29.26
C TYR A 624 -42.59 20.96 -30.66
#